data_AF-A0A9X2BWC2-F1
#
_entry.id   AF-A0A9X2BWC2-F1
#
_cell.length_a   1.000
_cell.length_b   1.000
_cell.length_c   1.000
_cell.angle_alpha   90.00
_cell.angle_beta   90.00
_cell.angle_gamma   90.00
#
_symmetry.space_group_name_H-M   'P 1'
#
loop_
_entity.id
_entity.type
_entity.pdbx_description
1 polymer ?
#
loop_
_entity_poly.entity_id
_entity_poly.type
_entity_poly.pdbx_seq_one_letter_code
_entity_poly.pdbx_strand_id
1 'polypeptide(L)' 'MIRKLVTLPREMLAEVAEYRFGNQVKSESEAFRQLIRAGLEATKKKRQPAG' A
#
# COMPACT_ATOMS: atom_id res chain seq x y z
N MET A 1 5.74 -5.37 16.05
CA MET A 1 5.08 -4.42 15.12
C MET A 1 5.06 -3.04 15.77
N ILE A 2 5.21 -1.96 15.00
CA ILE A 2 5.11 -0.57 15.48
C ILE A 2 3.80 0.03 14.95
N ARG A 3 3.01 0.69 15.81
CA ARG A 3 1.77 1.36 15.41
C ARG A 3 2.06 2.79 14.96
N LYS A 4 1.60 3.16 13.78
CA LYS A 4 1.64 4.53 13.26
C LYS A 4 0.22 4.96 12.92
N LEU A 5 -0.12 6.19 13.28
CA LEU A 5 -1.38 6.84 12.87
C LEU A 5 -1.06 7.88 11.80
N VAL A 6 -1.85 7.90 10.74
CA VAL A 6 -1.74 8.83 9.61
C VAL A 6 -3.14 9.31 9.23
N THR A 7 -3.22 10.55 8.75
CA THR A 7 -4.45 11.11 8.19
C THR A 7 -4.39 10.94 6.68
N LEU A 8 -5.45 10.41 6.07
CA LEU A 8 -5.55 10.19 4.64
C LEU A 8 -6.85 10.80 4.09
N PRO A 9 -6.86 11.29 2.84
CA PRO A 9 -8.08 11.65 2.13
C PRO A 9 -9.04 10.47 2.04
N ARG A 10 -10.35 10.75 2.05
CA ARG A 10 -11.40 9.73 1.96
C ARG A 10 -11.31 8.92 0.66
N GLU A 11 -10.94 9.56 -0.43
CA GLU A 11 -10.79 8.93 -1.74
C GLU A 11 -9.70 7.85 -1.74
N MET A 12 -8.55 8.12 -1.11
CA MET A 12 -7.49 7.12 -0.94
C MET A 12 -7.96 5.90 -0.12
N LEU A 13 -8.78 6.11 0.90
CA LEU A 13 -9.34 5.01 1.68
C LEU A 13 -10.32 4.15 0.85
N ALA A 14 -11.08 4.77 -0.05
CA ALA A 14 -11.95 4.04 -0.96
C ALA A 14 -11.14 3.15 -1.91
N GLU A 15 -10.04 3.66 -2.47
CA GLU A 15 -9.15 2.86 -3.31
C GLU A 15 -8.50 1.68 -2.56
N VAL A 16 -8.12 1.88 -1.29
CA VAL A 16 -7.59 0.80 -0.44
C VAL A 16 -8.66 -0.26 -0.18
N ALA A 17 -9.92 0.14 0.01
CA ALA A 17 -11.04 -0.78 0.21
C ALA A 17 -11.31 -1.62 -1.04
N GLU A 18 -11.29 -1.00 -2.23
CA GLU A 18 -11.40 -1.70 -3.52
C GLU A 18 -10.25 -2.68 -3.72
N TYR A 19 -9.01 -2.26 -3.49
CA TYR A 19 -7.85 -3.14 -3.53
C TYR A 19 -8.01 -4.34 -2.59
N ARG A 20 -8.47 -4.08 -1.35
CA ARG A 20 -8.69 -5.13 -0.35
C ARG A 20 -9.72 -6.15 -0.83
N PHE A 21 -10.85 -5.69 -1.38
CA PHE A 21 -11.91 -6.55 -1.88
C PHE A 21 -11.43 -7.38 -3.08
N GLY A 22 -10.81 -6.75 -4.08
CA GLY A 22 -10.30 -7.41 -5.27
C GLY A 22 -9.20 -8.44 -5.01
N ASN A 23 -8.39 -8.25 -3.96
CA ASN A 23 -7.31 -9.16 -3.59
C ASN A 23 -7.67 -10.10 -2.42
N GLN A 24 -8.94 -10.14 -2.01
CA GLN A 24 -9.44 -10.98 -0.90
C GLN A 24 -8.64 -10.83 0.41
N VAL A 25 -8.18 -9.60 0.66
CA VAL A 25 -7.34 -9.29 1.83
C VAL A 25 -8.22 -9.09 3.07
N LYS A 26 -7.92 -9.81 4.14
CA LYS A 26 -8.79 -9.89 5.33
C LYS A 26 -8.89 -8.59 6.13
N SER A 27 -7.86 -7.75 6.10
CA SER A 27 -7.82 -6.53 6.92
C SER A 27 -7.27 -5.34 6.14
N GLU A 28 -7.76 -4.15 6.48
CA GLU A 28 -7.30 -2.91 5.87
C GLU A 28 -5.80 -2.66 6.16
N SER A 29 -5.34 -2.97 7.38
CA SER A 29 -3.93 -2.92 7.74
C SER A 29 -3.04 -3.82 6.87
N GLU A 30 -3.56 -4.98 6.44
CA GLU A 30 -2.82 -5.87 5.52
C GLU A 30 -2.80 -5.30 4.10
N ALA A 31 -3.92 -4.75 3.63
CA ALA A 31 -3.97 -4.07 2.34
C ALA A 31 -2.97 -2.91 2.28
N PHE A 32 -2.92 -2.07 3.32
CA PHE A 32 -1.91 -1.02 3.45
C PHE A 32 -0.48 -1.57 3.38
N ARG A 33 -0.17 -2.66 4.09
CA ARG A 33 1.17 -3.25 4.06
C ARG A 33 1.56 -3.71 2.66
N GLN A 34 0.64 -4.36 1.93
CA GLN A 34 0.88 -4.84 0.57
C GLN A 34 1.09 -3.68 -0.41
N LEU A 35 0.22 -2.66 -0.35
CA LEU A 35 0.33 -1.47 -1.19
C LEU A 35 1.62 -0.67 -0.93
N ILE A 36 1.97 -0.47 0.34
CA ILE A 36 3.22 0.21 0.71
C ILE A 36 4.43 -0.58 0.20
N ARG A 37 4.43 -1.92 0.36
CA ARG A 37 5.52 -2.77 -0.13
C ARG A 37 5.66 -2.65 -1.65
N ALA A 38 4.56 -2.77 -2.39
CA ALA A 38 4.56 -2.65 -3.85
C ALA A 38 5.08 -1.28 -4.31
N GLY A 39 4.65 -0.19 -3.66
CA GLY A 39 5.14 1.17 -3.96
C GLY A 39 6.64 1.35 -3.68
N LEU A 40 7.13 0.79 -2.57
CA LEU A 40 8.56 0.83 -2.22
C LEU A 40 9.41 0.01 -3.20
N GLU A 41 8.94 -1.16 -3.63
CA GLU A 41 9.62 -1.99 -4.63
C GLU A 41 9.67 -1.31 -6.00
N ALA A 42 8.56 -0.72 -6.46
CA ALA A 42 8.52 0.06 -7.69
C ALA A 42 9.49 1.26 -7.64
N THR A 43 9.57 1.92 -6.48
CA THR A 43 10.51 3.03 -6.27
C THR A 43 11.96 2.58 -6.32
N LYS A 44 12.30 1.43 -5.71
CA LYS A 44 13.65 0.86 -5.76
C LYS A 44 14.04 0.50 -7.20
N LYS A 45 13.15 -0.13 -7.96
CA LYS A 45 13.38 -0.47 -9.38
C LYS A 45 13.64 0.77 -10.23
N LYS A 46 12.88 1.86 -10.03
CA LYS A 46 13.12 3.14 -10.72
C LYS A 46 14.46 3.79 -10.36
N ARG A 47 14.96 3.56 -9.15
CA ARG A 47 16.17 4.21 -8.62
C ARG A 47 17.46 3.46 -8.97
N GLN A 48 17.38 2.20 -9.39
CA GLN A 48 18.52 1.48 -9.98
C GLN A 48 18.54 1.81 -11.48
N PRO A 49 19.41 2.73 -11.96
CA PRO A 49 19.67 2.80 -13.39
C PRO A 49 20.24 1.44 -13.82
N ALA A 50 19.83 0.98 -15.00
CA ALA A 50 20.45 -0.16 -15.65
C ALA A 50 21.97 0.07 -15.66
N GLY A 51 22.69 -0.76 -14.92
CA GLY A 51 24.14 -0.86 -15.01
C GLY A 51 24.54 -1.49 -16.33
#